data_AF-A0A939X2K3-F1
#
_entry.id   AF-A0A939X2K3-F1
#
_cell.length_a   1.000
_cell.length_b   1.000
_cell.length_c   1.000
_cell.angle_alpha   90.00
_cell.angle_beta   90.00
_cell.angle_gamma   90.00
#
_symmetry.space_group_name_H-M   'P 1'
#
loop_
_entity.id
_entity.type
_entity.pdbx_description
1 polymer ?
#
loop_
_entity_poly.entity_id
_entity_poly.type
_entity_poly.pdbx_seq_one_letter_code
_entity_poly.pdbx_strand_id
1 'polypeptide(L)'
;MKRSSDFYKVVNAIINTLNQGDCVAYISGGQGGSGFGLFGPDEDFRELRMHLLDDFSMVEDLDVDGDDFGVLFNEWAEYDQFDSSFDFYEFSKGDSRLQVMVNPDNYVNSYELRDMISDDYVFEAAEITEGMNGYPSCLRGCVLLNGGDTTIEGAQAIADLYGVELVSLRRKDGWQLWQSQGNAYELYDCASFMDSHNDNLHWWQSWKEYADELREYADEMDDAEEAEKWRELADQVEGRELGENEFIFCSEGYPYLTDPEVADRMEDHFSYDTWNYTLALDCMVTD
;
A
#
# COMPACT_ATOMS: atom_id res chain seq x y z
N MET A 1 -5.07 -12.05 7.23
CA MET A 1 -6.47 -12.35 6.85
C MET A 1 -7.26 -11.09 7.10
N LYS A 2 -7.83 -10.49 6.05
CA LYS A 2 -8.56 -9.21 6.13
C LYS A 2 -9.69 -9.30 7.17
N ARG A 3 -9.80 -8.31 8.06
CA ARG A 3 -10.87 -8.21 9.07
C ARG A 3 -12.17 -7.66 8.45
N SER A 4 -13.28 -7.67 9.19
CA SER A 4 -14.53 -7.03 8.75
C SER A 4 -14.37 -5.51 8.64
N SER A 5 -15.24 -4.86 7.85
CA SER A 5 -15.30 -3.39 7.74
C SER A 5 -15.49 -2.74 9.11
N ASP A 6 -16.41 -3.27 9.94
CA ASP A 6 -16.64 -2.82 11.31
C ASP A 6 -15.37 -2.86 12.16
N PHE A 7 -14.53 -3.88 12.00
CA PHE A 7 -13.29 -3.98 12.77
C PHE A 7 -12.37 -2.80 12.46
N TYR A 8 -12.17 -2.51 11.17
CA TYR A 8 -11.34 -1.38 10.76
C TYR A 8 -11.97 -0.05 11.09
N LYS A 9 -13.31 0.09 10.98
CA LYS A 9 -14.05 1.29 11.40
C LYS A 9 -13.73 1.64 12.85
N VAL A 10 -13.85 0.67 13.76
CA VAL A 10 -13.62 0.87 15.20
C VAL A 10 -12.14 1.14 15.48
N VAL A 11 -11.22 0.35 14.93
CA VAL A 11 -9.78 0.58 15.11
C VAL A 11 -9.36 1.96 14.59
N ASN A 12 -9.83 2.36 13.41
CA ASN A 12 -9.52 3.67 12.84
C ASN A 12 -10.07 4.80 13.71
N ALA A 13 -11.27 4.66 14.27
CA ALA A 13 -11.85 5.65 15.18
C ALA A 13 -11.09 5.78 16.50
N ILE A 14 -10.60 4.66 17.06
CA ILE A 14 -9.70 4.67 18.22
C ILE A 14 -8.46 5.49 17.89
N ILE A 15 -7.74 5.15 16.83
CA ILE A 15 -6.49 5.85 16.47
C ILE A 15 -6.76 7.33 16.13
N ASN A 16 -7.85 7.65 15.46
CA ASN A 16 -8.22 9.04 15.16
C ASN A 16 -8.46 9.85 16.45
N THR A 17 -9.11 9.27 17.46
CA THR A 17 -9.28 9.90 18.77
C THR A 17 -7.93 10.24 19.40
N LEU A 18 -6.97 9.31 19.35
CA LEU A 18 -5.64 9.51 19.92
C LEU A 18 -4.83 10.55 19.12
N ASN A 19 -4.92 10.55 17.79
CA ASN A 19 -4.31 11.55 16.90
C ASN A 19 -4.78 12.98 17.21
N GLN A 20 -6.02 13.15 17.67
CA GLN A 20 -6.56 14.44 18.08
C GLN A 20 -6.10 14.88 19.48
N GLY A 21 -5.35 14.02 20.19
CA GLY A 21 -4.83 14.28 21.53
C GLY A 21 -5.75 13.84 22.67
N ASP A 22 -6.82 13.12 22.36
CA ASP A 22 -7.78 12.59 23.34
C ASP A 22 -7.44 11.14 23.74
N CYS A 23 -8.19 10.60 24.70
CA CYS A 23 -8.03 9.23 25.19
C CYS A 23 -9.25 8.37 24.85
N VAL A 24 -9.04 7.06 24.70
CA VAL A 24 -10.12 6.08 24.54
C VAL A 24 -10.20 5.20 25.78
N ALA A 25 -11.36 5.20 26.44
CA ALA A 25 -11.63 4.32 27.57
C ALA A 25 -11.89 2.89 27.10
N TYR A 26 -11.37 1.93 27.87
CA TYR A 26 -11.61 0.52 27.61
C TYR A 26 -11.73 -0.29 28.91
N ILE A 27 -12.42 -1.42 28.82
CA ILE A 27 -12.45 -2.45 29.85
C ILE A 27 -12.03 -3.77 29.22
N SER A 28 -10.91 -4.29 29.70
CA SER A 28 -10.44 -5.64 29.36
C SER A 28 -11.10 -6.67 30.28
N GLY A 29 -11.38 -7.85 29.77
CA GLY A 29 -11.95 -8.97 30.53
C GLY A 29 -11.48 -10.32 30.02
N GLY A 30 -11.38 -11.31 30.92
CA GLY A 30 -11.00 -12.69 30.59
C GLY A 30 -10.87 -13.58 31.83
N GLN A 31 -10.24 -14.75 31.68
CA GLN A 31 -10.11 -15.74 32.78
C GLN A 31 -9.38 -15.21 34.05
N GLY A 32 -8.71 -14.05 33.96
CA GLY A 32 -8.02 -13.40 35.08
C GLY A 32 -8.78 -12.27 35.78
N GLY A 33 -10.00 -11.92 35.35
CA GLY A 33 -10.76 -10.77 35.82
C GLY A 33 -10.88 -9.66 34.78
N SER A 34 -11.54 -8.57 35.17
CA SER A 34 -11.75 -7.36 34.38
C SER A 34 -10.86 -6.21 34.87
N GLY A 35 -10.47 -5.31 33.97
CA GLY A 35 -9.67 -4.14 34.30
C GLY A 35 -9.95 -2.98 33.36
N PHE A 36 -10.19 -1.81 33.95
CA PHE A 36 -10.36 -0.53 33.24
C PHE A 36 -9.01 0.07 32.86
N GLY A 37 -8.93 0.65 31.66
CA GLY A 37 -7.77 1.37 31.18
C GLY A 37 -8.14 2.48 30.21
N LEU A 38 -7.11 3.23 29.80
CA LEU A 38 -7.20 4.30 28.81
C LEU A 38 -6.10 4.08 27.79
N PHE A 39 -6.43 4.11 26.50
CA PHE A 39 -5.45 4.36 25.46
C PHE A 39 -5.17 5.87 25.43
N GLY A 40 -3.90 6.25 25.41
CA GLY A 40 -3.45 7.65 25.45
C GLY A 40 -2.86 8.11 24.12
N PRO A 41 -2.74 9.44 23.92
CA PRO A 41 -2.14 10.01 22.71
C PRO A 41 -0.62 9.86 22.63
N ASP A 42 0.02 9.36 23.70
CA ASP A 42 1.45 9.05 23.77
C ASP A 42 1.79 7.62 23.30
N GLU A 43 0.78 6.83 22.95
CA GLU A 43 0.95 5.49 22.38
C GLU A 43 1.55 5.54 20.96
N ASP A 44 2.29 4.50 20.59
CA ASP A 44 2.65 4.28 19.18
C ASP A 44 1.40 3.75 18.45
N PHE A 45 0.78 4.62 17.65
CA PHE A 45 -0.49 4.32 16.98
C PHE A 45 -0.39 3.15 16.00
N ARG A 46 0.77 2.95 15.37
CA ARG A 46 0.99 1.82 14.48
C ARG A 46 1.11 0.54 15.29
N GLU A 47 1.83 0.57 16.41
CA GLU A 47 1.96 -0.58 17.30
C GLU A 47 0.60 -0.97 17.91
N LEU A 48 -0.17 0.01 18.41
CA LEU A 48 -1.50 -0.22 18.96
C LEU A 48 -2.44 -0.84 17.92
N ARG A 49 -2.43 -0.33 16.69
CA ARG A 49 -3.20 -0.89 15.58
C ARG A 49 -2.84 -2.34 15.33
N MET A 50 -1.54 -2.67 15.30
CA MET A 50 -1.07 -4.05 15.13
C MET A 50 -1.56 -4.95 16.27
N HIS A 51 -1.42 -4.51 17.53
CA HIS A 51 -1.91 -5.26 18.69
C HIS A 51 -3.42 -5.54 18.61
N LEU A 52 -4.23 -4.53 18.29
CA LEU A 52 -5.68 -4.72 18.13
C LEU A 52 -6.01 -5.74 17.03
N LEU A 53 -5.30 -5.69 15.90
CA LEU A 53 -5.53 -6.60 14.78
C LEU A 53 -5.01 -8.01 15.01
N ASP A 54 -3.95 -8.19 15.79
CA ASP A 54 -3.33 -9.51 16.05
C ASP A 54 -3.99 -10.22 17.23
N ASP A 55 -4.29 -9.48 18.29
CA ASP A 55 -4.83 -10.03 19.55
C ASP A 55 -6.32 -10.31 19.49
N PHE A 56 -7.04 -9.66 18.57
CA PHE A 56 -8.48 -9.86 18.41
C PHE A 56 -8.84 -10.38 17.02
N SER A 57 -10.00 -11.02 16.92
CA SER A 57 -10.45 -11.65 15.67
C SER A 57 -11.81 -11.19 15.20
N MET A 58 -12.63 -10.70 16.13
CA MET A 58 -13.97 -10.20 15.90
C MET A 58 -14.12 -8.86 16.59
N VAL A 59 -15.02 -8.03 16.05
CA VAL A 59 -15.60 -6.89 16.74
C VAL A 59 -17.11 -7.04 16.70
N GLU A 60 -17.79 -6.65 17.76
CA GLU A 60 -19.25 -6.62 17.84
C GLU A 60 -19.70 -5.27 18.39
N ASP A 61 -20.70 -4.67 17.75
CA ASP A 61 -21.40 -3.49 18.26
C ASP A 61 -22.27 -3.90 19.45
N LEU A 62 -22.10 -3.22 20.57
CA LEU A 62 -22.87 -3.44 21.78
C LEU A 62 -24.00 -2.44 21.80
N ASP A 63 -25.20 -2.89 21.45
CA ASP A 63 -26.41 -2.08 21.52
C ASP A 63 -26.71 -1.71 22.98
N VAL A 64 -26.40 -0.47 23.35
CA VAL A 64 -26.60 0.09 24.70
C VAL A 64 -27.84 1.00 24.75
N ASP A 65 -28.73 0.92 23.76
CA ASP A 65 -29.93 1.78 23.73
C ASP A 65 -30.90 1.43 24.88
N GLY A 66 -31.12 2.40 25.78
CA GLY A 66 -32.14 2.35 26.84
C GLY A 66 -31.59 2.05 28.25
N ASP A 67 -32.35 1.31 29.05
CA ASP A 67 -31.99 0.91 30.43
C ASP A 67 -31.28 -0.47 30.49
N ASP A 68 -31.01 -1.10 29.34
CA ASP A 68 -30.48 -2.47 29.26
C ASP A 68 -28.96 -2.49 29.02
N PHE A 69 -28.20 -2.11 30.06
CA PHE A 69 -26.74 -2.19 30.07
C PHE A 69 -26.20 -3.62 30.26
N GLY A 70 -27.04 -4.65 30.13
CA GLY A 70 -26.69 -6.03 30.46
C GLY A 70 -25.57 -6.65 29.61
N VAL A 71 -25.24 -6.01 28.48
CA VAL A 71 -24.15 -6.40 27.56
C VAL A 71 -22.79 -5.79 27.93
N LEU A 72 -22.80 -4.67 28.67
CA LEU A 72 -21.59 -4.01 29.12
C LEU A 72 -21.02 -4.71 30.37
N PHE A 73 -19.71 -4.62 30.54
CA PHE A 73 -19.10 -4.87 31.84
C PHE A 73 -19.71 -3.92 32.88
N ASN A 74 -20.14 -4.47 34.03
CA ASN A 74 -20.78 -3.70 35.11
C ASN A 74 -19.92 -2.51 35.57
N GLU A 75 -18.60 -2.68 35.44
CA GLU A 75 -17.55 -1.73 35.73
C GLU A 75 -17.73 -0.41 34.97
N TRP A 76 -18.32 -0.39 33.78
CA TRP A 76 -18.55 0.85 33.03
C TRP A 76 -19.35 1.87 33.83
N ALA A 77 -20.43 1.44 34.51
CA ALA A 77 -21.29 2.33 35.29
C ALA A 77 -20.60 2.89 36.55
N GLU A 78 -19.44 2.38 36.92
CA GLU A 78 -18.68 2.80 38.11
C GLU A 78 -17.63 3.90 37.81
N TYR A 79 -17.36 4.18 36.53
CA TYR A 79 -16.32 5.12 36.11
C TYR A 79 -16.89 6.43 35.55
N ASP A 80 -16.28 7.55 35.94
CA ASP A 80 -16.68 8.91 35.50
C ASP A 80 -16.56 9.12 33.98
N GLN A 81 -15.80 8.27 33.30
CA GLN A 81 -15.57 8.30 31.86
C GLN A 81 -16.72 7.71 31.05
N PHE A 82 -17.68 7.04 31.69
CA PHE A 82 -18.81 6.46 30.98
C PHE A 82 -19.72 7.55 30.38
N ASP A 83 -19.93 7.47 29.07
CA ASP A 83 -20.85 8.33 28.32
C ASP A 83 -21.74 7.48 27.43
N SER A 84 -23.04 7.43 27.76
CA SER A 84 -24.01 6.64 27.01
C SER A 84 -24.36 7.23 25.63
N SER A 85 -23.83 8.40 25.27
CA SER A 85 -23.95 8.96 23.93
C SER A 85 -22.91 8.42 22.95
N PHE A 86 -21.95 7.63 23.45
CA PHE A 86 -20.89 7.03 22.65
C PHE A 86 -21.28 5.62 22.21
N ASP A 87 -20.65 5.16 21.14
CA ASP A 87 -20.84 3.79 20.66
C ASP A 87 -19.92 2.84 21.44
N PHE A 88 -20.43 1.66 21.76
CA PHE A 88 -19.68 0.66 22.51
C PHE A 88 -19.41 -0.54 21.61
N TYR A 89 -18.15 -0.99 21.61
CA TYR A 89 -17.76 -2.15 20.82
C TYR A 89 -17.00 -3.13 21.69
N GLU A 90 -17.14 -4.42 21.36
CA GLU A 90 -16.32 -5.47 21.95
C GLU A 90 -15.42 -6.13 20.92
N PHE A 91 -14.11 -6.06 21.15
CA PHE A 91 -13.15 -6.94 20.51
C PHE A 91 -13.08 -8.27 21.24
N SER A 92 -13.05 -9.38 20.48
CA SER A 92 -12.95 -10.71 21.07
C SER A 92 -12.08 -11.71 20.29
N LYS A 93 -11.42 -12.60 21.05
CA LYS A 93 -10.70 -13.78 20.56
C LYS A 93 -10.62 -14.84 21.66
N GLY A 94 -11.35 -15.94 21.49
CA GLY A 94 -11.48 -16.95 22.53
C GLY A 94 -12.11 -16.36 23.80
N ASP A 95 -11.43 -16.47 24.93
CA ASP A 95 -11.90 -15.93 26.22
C ASP A 95 -11.44 -14.48 26.48
N SER A 96 -10.61 -13.91 25.60
CA SER A 96 -10.15 -12.52 25.71
C SER A 96 -11.20 -11.58 25.14
N ARG A 97 -11.59 -10.58 25.93
CA ARG A 97 -12.58 -9.56 25.57
C ARG A 97 -12.03 -8.17 25.90
N LEU A 98 -12.30 -7.19 25.05
CA LEU A 98 -11.95 -5.80 25.25
C LEU A 98 -13.13 -4.94 24.79
N GLN A 99 -13.82 -4.31 25.73
CA GLN A 99 -14.86 -3.34 25.43
C GLN A 99 -14.23 -1.96 25.33
N VAL A 100 -14.57 -1.23 24.28
CA VAL A 100 -14.11 0.15 24.04
C VAL A 100 -15.30 1.07 23.90
N MET A 101 -15.12 2.33 24.28
CA MET A 101 -16.12 3.38 24.11
C MET A 101 -15.59 4.39 23.09
N VAL A 102 -16.30 4.55 21.98
CA VAL A 102 -15.88 5.34 20.82
C VAL A 102 -16.84 6.50 20.60
N ASN A 103 -16.30 7.72 20.54
CA ASN A 103 -17.09 8.88 20.15
C ASN A 103 -17.45 8.76 18.66
N PRO A 104 -18.75 8.78 18.28
CA PRO A 104 -19.16 8.71 16.88
C PRO A 104 -18.58 9.84 16.01
N ASP A 105 -18.28 11.00 16.59
CA ASP A 105 -17.65 12.13 15.88
C ASP A 105 -16.21 11.81 15.45
N ASN A 106 -15.58 10.76 16.00
CA ASN A 106 -14.23 10.33 15.66
C ASN A 106 -14.20 9.23 14.60
N TYR A 107 -15.34 8.83 14.02
CA TYR A 107 -15.33 7.95 12.86
C TYR A 107 -14.62 8.61 11.69
N VAL A 108 -13.72 7.85 11.09
CA VAL A 108 -12.79 8.32 10.08
C VAL A 108 -13.46 8.29 8.71
N ASN A 109 -13.45 9.42 8.02
CA ASN A 109 -13.83 9.47 6.61
C ASN A 109 -12.62 9.15 5.70
N SER A 110 -12.86 9.01 4.40
CA SER A 110 -11.81 8.61 3.45
C SER A 110 -10.57 9.51 3.43
N TYR A 111 -10.73 10.82 3.62
CA TYR A 111 -9.62 11.78 3.62
C TYR A 111 -8.82 11.72 4.91
N GLU A 112 -9.48 11.55 6.05
CA GLU A 112 -8.81 11.37 7.33
C GLU A 112 -8.01 10.05 7.34
N LEU A 113 -8.58 8.97 6.79
CA LEU A 113 -7.87 7.68 6.68
C LEU A 113 -6.64 7.80 5.76
N ARG A 114 -6.78 8.53 4.65
CA ARG A 114 -5.65 8.86 3.77
C ARG A 114 -4.57 9.60 4.54
N ASP A 115 -4.92 10.65 5.27
CA ASP A 115 -3.95 11.49 5.97
C ASP A 115 -3.22 10.68 7.05
N MET A 116 -3.93 9.82 7.78
CA MET A 116 -3.31 8.88 8.73
C MET A 116 -2.26 7.97 8.07
N ILE A 117 -2.59 7.33 6.94
CA ILE A 117 -1.65 6.45 6.22
C ILE A 117 -0.48 7.28 5.65
N SER A 118 -0.77 8.46 5.11
CA SER A 118 0.20 9.38 4.54
C SER A 118 1.24 9.81 5.58
N ASP A 119 0.81 10.11 6.80
CA ASP A 119 1.67 10.53 7.90
C ASP A 119 2.50 9.36 8.46
N ASP A 120 1.89 8.17 8.60
CA ASP A 120 2.57 6.99 9.15
C ASP A 120 3.70 6.44 8.25
N TYR A 121 3.59 6.64 6.93
CA TYR A 121 4.55 6.12 5.94
C TYR A 121 5.25 7.21 5.11
N VAL A 122 4.93 8.48 5.34
CA VAL A 122 5.47 9.63 4.58
C VAL A 122 5.22 9.50 3.07
N PHE A 123 4.03 9.02 2.71
CA PHE A 123 3.60 8.88 1.32
C PHE A 123 2.84 10.11 0.83
N GLU A 124 2.63 10.20 -0.49
CA GLU A 124 1.87 11.31 -1.08
C GLU A 124 0.36 11.06 -0.95
N ALA A 125 -0.32 11.94 -0.22
CA ALA A 125 -1.76 12.04 -0.20
C ALA A 125 -2.31 12.61 -1.51
N ALA A 126 -3.30 11.93 -2.11
CA ALA A 126 -3.98 12.37 -3.32
C ALA A 126 -5.50 12.18 -3.23
N GLU A 127 -6.18 12.47 -4.33
CA GLU A 127 -7.62 12.29 -4.50
C GLU A 127 -7.91 11.52 -5.79
N ILE A 128 -8.85 10.58 -5.70
CA ILE A 128 -9.27 9.73 -6.81
C ILE A 128 -10.75 9.89 -7.13
N THR A 129 -11.11 9.50 -8.34
CA THR A 129 -12.48 9.48 -8.85
C THR A 129 -12.76 8.19 -9.63
N GLU A 130 -14.02 7.79 -9.67
CA GLU A 130 -14.52 6.74 -10.58
C GLU A 130 -15.08 7.32 -11.90
N GLY A 131 -15.13 8.64 -12.02
CA GLY A 131 -15.71 9.32 -13.18
C GLY A 131 -14.84 9.17 -14.42
N MET A 132 -15.32 8.48 -15.45
CA MET A 132 -14.52 8.11 -16.63
C MET A 132 -14.33 9.25 -17.67
N ASN A 133 -15.16 10.30 -17.66
CA ASN A 133 -15.26 11.29 -18.75
C ASN A 133 -14.91 12.74 -18.34
N GLY A 134 -14.00 12.91 -17.39
CA GLY A 134 -13.60 14.24 -16.88
C GLY A 134 -14.63 14.92 -15.97
N TYR A 135 -15.74 14.25 -15.68
CA TYR A 135 -16.69 14.64 -14.65
C TYR A 135 -16.46 13.77 -13.40
N PRO A 136 -15.98 14.35 -12.29
CA PRO A 136 -15.69 13.58 -11.09
C PRO A 136 -16.97 12.97 -10.51
N SER A 137 -16.87 11.72 -10.07
CA SER A 137 -17.84 11.02 -9.24
C SER A 137 -17.13 10.20 -8.16
N CYS A 138 -17.78 10.00 -7.02
CA CYS A 138 -17.25 9.20 -5.91
C CYS A 138 -15.85 9.66 -5.46
N LEU A 139 -15.69 10.99 -5.26
CA LEU A 139 -14.43 11.57 -4.79
C LEU A 139 -14.07 11.03 -3.42
N ARG A 140 -12.80 10.64 -3.26
CA ARG A 140 -12.29 10.05 -2.04
C ARG A 140 -10.76 10.13 -1.98
N GLY A 141 -10.21 10.00 -0.79
CA GLY A 141 -8.78 10.03 -0.55
C GLY A 141 -8.09 8.75 -1.03
N CYS A 142 -6.84 8.89 -1.46
CA CYS A 142 -5.95 7.77 -1.68
C CYS A 142 -4.51 8.15 -1.33
N VAL A 143 -3.66 7.16 -1.08
CA VAL A 143 -2.23 7.35 -0.87
C VAL A 143 -1.48 6.77 -2.06
N LEU A 144 -0.70 7.61 -2.76
CA LEU A 144 0.11 7.17 -3.91
C LEU A 144 1.35 6.44 -3.42
N LEU A 145 1.69 5.34 -4.11
CA LEU A 145 2.78 4.47 -3.71
C LEU A 145 4.08 4.69 -4.50
N ASN A 146 4.20 5.82 -5.23
CA ASN A 146 5.31 6.19 -6.14
C ASN A 146 6.70 6.39 -5.48
N GLY A 147 6.97 5.76 -4.33
CA GLY A 147 8.25 5.81 -3.64
C GLY A 147 9.01 4.51 -3.87
N GLY A 148 10.21 4.63 -4.47
CA GLY A 148 11.04 3.54 -5.01
C GLY A 148 11.54 2.44 -4.06
N ASP A 149 11.00 2.34 -2.85
CA ASP A 149 11.24 1.22 -1.93
C ASP A 149 9.97 0.38 -1.66
N THR A 150 8.82 0.74 -2.24
CA THR A 150 7.55 0.07 -1.96
C THR A 150 7.37 -1.16 -2.85
N THR A 151 7.58 -2.35 -2.28
CA THR A 151 7.22 -3.59 -2.97
C THR A 151 5.70 -3.80 -2.95
N ILE A 152 5.17 -4.59 -3.89
CA ILE A 152 3.75 -4.94 -3.90
C ILE A 152 3.33 -5.67 -2.61
N GLU A 153 4.20 -6.49 -2.05
CA GLU A 153 3.98 -7.15 -0.76
C GLU A 153 3.93 -6.14 0.39
N GLY A 154 4.82 -5.13 0.37
CA GLY A 154 4.80 -4.04 1.34
C GLY A 154 3.52 -3.21 1.25
N ALA A 155 3.12 -2.86 0.03
CA ALA A 155 1.86 -2.16 -0.23
C ALA A 155 0.64 -2.96 0.26
N GLN A 156 0.61 -4.26 -0.01
CA GLN A 156 -0.47 -5.14 0.44
C GLN A 156 -0.49 -5.28 1.97
N ALA A 157 0.68 -5.34 2.62
CA ALA A 157 0.75 -5.37 4.08
C ALA A 157 0.17 -4.08 4.71
N ILE A 158 0.41 -2.93 4.08
CA ILE A 158 -0.19 -1.66 4.52
C ILE A 158 -1.70 -1.67 4.24
N ALA A 159 -2.13 -2.15 3.07
CA ALA A 159 -3.55 -2.27 2.75
C ALA A 159 -4.31 -3.10 3.80
N ASP A 160 -3.75 -4.25 4.17
CA ASP A 160 -4.30 -5.15 5.19
C ASP A 160 -4.29 -4.51 6.60
N LEU A 161 -3.29 -3.68 6.93
CA LEU A 161 -3.17 -3.02 8.22
C LEU A 161 -4.24 -1.92 8.43
N TYR A 162 -4.63 -1.20 7.38
CA TYR A 162 -5.63 -0.13 7.46
C TYR A 162 -7.03 -0.53 6.98
N GLY A 163 -7.16 -1.72 6.39
CA GLY A 163 -8.43 -2.22 5.83
C GLY A 163 -8.80 -1.57 4.50
N VAL A 164 -7.80 -1.06 3.77
CA VAL A 164 -7.96 -0.38 2.48
C VAL A 164 -7.66 -1.34 1.32
N GLU A 165 -7.79 -0.86 0.08
CA GLU A 165 -7.53 -1.67 -1.12
C GLU A 165 -6.34 -1.14 -1.91
N LEU A 166 -5.51 -2.05 -2.41
CA LEU A 166 -4.46 -1.72 -3.38
C LEU A 166 -5.08 -1.62 -4.78
N VAL A 167 -5.03 -0.44 -5.38
CA VAL A 167 -5.65 -0.15 -6.67
C VAL A 167 -4.65 0.38 -7.68
N SER A 168 -4.95 0.15 -8.96
CA SER A 168 -4.27 0.84 -10.06
C SER A 168 -5.02 2.13 -10.37
N LEU A 169 -4.28 3.23 -10.53
CA LEU A 169 -4.80 4.52 -10.93
C LEU A 169 -4.28 4.92 -12.30
N ARG A 170 -5.05 5.73 -13.01
CA ARG A 170 -4.59 6.43 -14.21
C ARG A 170 -4.97 7.91 -14.21
N ARG A 171 -4.16 8.76 -14.82
CA ARG A 171 -4.44 10.21 -14.96
C ARG A 171 -3.95 10.75 -16.28
N LYS A 172 -4.80 11.50 -16.97
CA LYS A 172 -4.41 12.19 -18.19
C LYS A 172 -3.59 13.44 -17.88
N ASP A 173 -2.63 13.77 -18.73
CA ASP A 173 -1.90 15.03 -18.65
C ASP A 173 -2.86 16.22 -18.65
N GLY A 174 -2.64 17.12 -17.68
CA GLY A 174 -3.49 18.29 -17.45
C GLY A 174 -4.79 18.01 -16.68
N TRP A 175 -5.05 16.76 -16.27
CA TRP A 175 -6.15 16.46 -15.34
C TRP A 175 -5.70 16.61 -13.89
N GLN A 176 -6.62 17.04 -13.03
CA GLN A 176 -6.35 17.23 -11.61
C GLN A 176 -6.48 15.94 -10.80
N LEU A 177 -7.35 15.02 -11.22
CA LEU A 177 -7.71 13.83 -10.46
C LEU A 177 -7.20 12.55 -11.10
N TRP A 178 -6.86 11.59 -10.24
CA TRP A 178 -6.59 10.21 -10.64
C TRP A 178 -7.91 9.45 -10.81
N GLN A 179 -8.00 8.59 -11.82
CA GLN A 179 -9.10 7.66 -12.00
C GLN A 179 -8.71 6.29 -11.46
N SER A 180 -9.54 5.70 -10.60
CA SER A 180 -9.36 4.31 -10.19
C SER A 180 -9.64 3.37 -11.37
N GLN A 181 -8.78 2.38 -11.56
CA GLN A 181 -8.95 1.27 -12.51
C GLN A 181 -9.38 -0.03 -11.81
N GLY A 182 -9.59 0.03 -10.48
CA GLY A 182 -9.88 -1.12 -9.63
C GLY A 182 -8.61 -1.77 -9.09
N ASN A 183 -8.79 -2.96 -8.50
CA ASN A 183 -7.74 -3.68 -7.78
C ASN A 183 -6.52 -3.95 -8.66
N ALA A 184 -5.34 -3.65 -8.13
CA ALA A 184 -4.09 -4.06 -8.73
C ALA A 184 -3.65 -5.41 -8.17
N TYR A 185 -3.16 -6.29 -9.03
CA TYR A 185 -2.71 -7.63 -8.67
C TYR A 185 -1.25 -7.91 -9.05
N GLU A 186 -0.67 -7.08 -9.91
CA GLU A 186 0.72 -7.19 -10.37
C GLU A 186 1.30 -5.81 -10.71
N LEU A 187 2.62 -5.68 -10.55
CA LEU A 187 3.37 -4.53 -11.04
C LEU A 187 3.51 -4.61 -12.55
N TYR A 188 3.80 -3.46 -13.16
CA TYR A 188 4.06 -3.41 -14.59
C TYR A 188 5.42 -4.02 -14.92
N ASP A 189 5.46 -5.06 -15.77
CA ASP A 189 6.71 -5.67 -16.26
C ASP A 189 7.25 -4.91 -17.49
N CYS A 190 8.26 -4.07 -17.27
CA CYS A 190 8.94 -3.29 -18.30
C CYS A 190 9.56 -4.15 -19.39
N ALA A 191 10.11 -5.32 -19.06
CA ALA A 191 10.71 -6.21 -20.05
C ALA A 191 9.66 -6.78 -21.01
N SER A 192 8.53 -7.25 -20.47
CA SER A 192 7.39 -7.72 -21.26
C SER A 192 6.79 -6.64 -22.18
N PHE A 193 6.86 -5.37 -21.75
CA PHE A 193 6.44 -4.25 -22.59
C PHE A 193 7.41 -3.98 -23.75
N MET A 194 8.72 -3.99 -23.50
CA MET A 194 9.73 -3.74 -24.53
C MET A 194 9.60 -4.74 -25.67
N ASP A 195 9.36 -6.01 -25.35
CA ASP A 195 9.08 -7.08 -26.32
C ASP A 195 7.87 -6.82 -27.23
N SER A 196 6.88 -6.07 -26.75
CA SER A 196 5.60 -5.92 -27.45
C SER A 196 5.43 -4.59 -28.20
N HIS A 197 6.27 -3.59 -27.92
CA HIS A 197 6.03 -2.21 -28.37
C HIS A 197 7.22 -1.51 -29.01
N ASN A 198 8.43 -2.06 -28.96
CA ASN A 198 9.57 -1.45 -29.64
C ASN A 198 10.47 -2.49 -30.30
N ASP A 199 10.26 -2.69 -31.61
CA ASP A 199 11.09 -3.56 -32.45
C ASP A 199 12.58 -3.17 -32.45
N ASN A 200 12.94 -1.98 -31.95
CA ASN A 200 14.32 -1.48 -31.86
C ASN A 200 14.83 -1.43 -30.41
N LEU A 201 14.31 -2.23 -29.48
CA LEU A 201 14.88 -2.38 -28.14
C LEU A 201 15.21 -3.85 -27.90
N HIS A 202 16.44 -4.11 -27.47
CA HIS A 202 16.88 -5.41 -27.00
C HIS A 202 17.08 -5.37 -25.50
N TRP A 203 16.78 -6.48 -24.84
CA TRP A 203 16.96 -6.62 -23.41
C TRP A 203 17.42 -8.01 -23.03
N TRP A 204 18.08 -8.12 -21.88
CA TRP A 204 18.69 -9.35 -21.38
C TRP A 204 18.46 -9.49 -19.87
N GLN A 205 18.29 -10.74 -19.40
CA GLN A 205 18.06 -11.05 -17.99
C GLN A 205 19.36 -11.20 -17.20
N SER A 206 20.51 -11.21 -17.89
CA SER A 206 21.81 -11.26 -17.24
C SER A 206 22.90 -10.63 -18.10
N TRP A 207 23.95 -10.15 -17.43
CA TRP A 207 25.17 -9.69 -18.09
C TRP A 207 25.85 -10.78 -18.92
N LYS A 208 25.65 -12.04 -18.56
CA LYS A 208 26.13 -13.17 -19.34
C LYS A 208 25.41 -13.31 -20.67
N GLU A 209 24.08 -13.26 -20.67
CA GLU A 209 23.28 -13.29 -21.91
C GLU A 209 23.65 -12.14 -22.83
N TYR A 210 23.82 -10.93 -22.26
CA TYR A 210 24.29 -9.78 -23.01
C TYR A 210 25.71 -9.96 -23.57
N ALA A 211 26.65 -10.50 -22.79
CA ALA A 211 28.01 -10.78 -23.25
C ALA A 211 28.06 -11.83 -24.36
N ASP A 212 27.20 -12.84 -24.30
CA ASP A 212 27.08 -13.86 -25.33
C ASP A 212 26.59 -13.23 -26.66
N GLU A 213 25.61 -12.32 -26.62
CA GLU A 213 25.14 -11.57 -27.80
C GLU A 213 26.25 -10.69 -28.41
N LEU A 214 27.04 -9.99 -27.59
CA LEU A 214 28.17 -9.19 -28.07
C LEU A 214 29.21 -10.05 -28.80
N ARG A 215 29.42 -11.29 -28.37
CA ARG A 215 30.33 -12.24 -29.02
C ARG A 215 29.76 -12.76 -30.33
N GLU A 216 28.46 -13.08 -30.36
CA GLU A 216 27.78 -13.47 -31.59
C GLU A 216 27.87 -12.34 -32.62
N TYR A 217 27.61 -11.10 -32.21
CA TYR A 217 27.77 -9.92 -33.07
C TYR A 217 29.21 -9.79 -33.60
N ALA A 218 30.22 -9.95 -32.73
CA ALA A 218 31.63 -9.91 -33.11
C ALA A 218 32.02 -10.98 -34.15
N ASP A 219 31.43 -12.17 -34.05
CA ASP A 219 31.69 -13.29 -34.95
C ASP A 219 31.07 -13.08 -36.35
N GLU A 220 30.05 -12.22 -36.46
CA GLU A 220 29.43 -11.83 -37.73
C GLU A 220 30.12 -10.66 -38.45
N MET A 221 31.11 -10.01 -37.82
CA MET A 221 31.80 -8.85 -38.40
C MET A 221 32.92 -9.24 -39.38
N ASP A 222 33.01 -8.49 -40.49
CA ASP A 222 34.10 -8.63 -41.46
C ASP A 222 35.42 -7.96 -41.02
N ASP A 223 35.35 -6.96 -40.13
CA ASP A 223 36.53 -6.24 -39.62
C ASP A 223 37.04 -6.90 -38.33
N ALA A 224 38.23 -7.51 -38.42
CA ALA A 224 38.85 -8.22 -37.31
C ALA A 224 39.28 -7.32 -36.14
N GLU A 225 39.66 -6.05 -36.40
CA GLU A 225 40.02 -5.12 -35.32
C GLU A 225 38.76 -4.68 -34.56
N GLU A 226 37.65 -4.52 -35.29
CA GLU A 226 36.38 -4.16 -34.69
C GLU A 226 35.76 -5.33 -33.91
N ALA A 227 35.76 -6.54 -34.47
CA ALA A 227 35.32 -7.76 -33.80
C ALA A 227 36.04 -7.97 -32.46
N GLU A 228 37.35 -7.70 -32.40
CA GLU A 228 38.11 -7.87 -31.15
C GLU A 228 37.66 -6.88 -30.06
N LYS A 229 37.29 -5.64 -30.42
CA LYS A 229 36.76 -4.65 -29.45
C LYS A 229 35.45 -5.12 -28.83
N TRP A 230 34.58 -5.76 -29.61
CA TRP A 230 33.32 -6.33 -29.11
C TRP A 230 33.55 -7.53 -28.19
N ARG A 231 34.50 -8.41 -28.50
CA ARG A 231 34.89 -9.52 -27.60
C ARG A 231 35.49 -9.00 -26.29
N GLU A 232 36.37 -7.98 -26.35
CA GLU A 232 36.92 -7.34 -25.16
C GLU A 232 35.82 -6.71 -24.29
N LEU A 233 34.79 -6.12 -24.89
CA LEU A 233 33.64 -5.59 -24.16
C LEU A 233 32.83 -6.71 -23.49
N ALA A 234 32.57 -7.81 -24.21
CA ALA A 234 31.89 -8.98 -23.65
C ALA A 234 32.59 -9.51 -22.39
N ASP A 235 33.91 -9.66 -22.46
CA ASP A 235 34.72 -10.14 -21.33
C ASP A 235 34.72 -9.15 -20.15
N GLN A 236 34.58 -7.84 -20.41
CA GLN A 236 34.49 -6.81 -19.36
C GLN A 236 33.15 -6.82 -18.61
N VAL A 237 32.07 -7.27 -19.27
CA VAL A 237 30.72 -7.19 -18.70
C VAL A 237 30.21 -8.53 -18.18
N GLU A 238 30.66 -9.67 -18.70
CA GLU A 238 30.18 -11.02 -18.33
C GLU A 238 30.22 -11.31 -16.82
N GLY A 239 31.22 -10.76 -16.11
CA GLY A 239 31.39 -10.96 -14.66
C GLY A 239 30.56 -10.03 -13.77
N ARG A 240 29.72 -9.17 -14.34
CA ARG A 240 28.85 -8.27 -13.58
C ARG A 240 27.58 -9.01 -13.13
N GLU A 241 26.99 -8.54 -12.04
CA GLU A 241 25.74 -9.08 -11.49
C GLU A 241 24.62 -8.05 -11.65
N LEU A 242 23.39 -8.55 -11.76
CA LEU A 242 22.16 -7.75 -11.69
C LEU A 242 21.49 -8.03 -10.34
N GLY A 243 20.77 -7.05 -9.83
CA GLY A 243 19.80 -7.23 -8.76
C GLY A 243 18.67 -8.18 -9.18
N GLU A 244 17.95 -8.72 -8.19
CA GLU A 244 16.88 -9.70 -8.41
C GLU A 244 15.72 -9.17 -9.28
N ASN A 245 15.54 -7.85 -9.33
CA ASN A 245 14.51 -7.16 -10.11
C ASN A 245 15.09 -6.37 -11.29
N GLU A 246 16.38 -6.51 -11.63
CA GLU A 246 17.00 -5.69 -12.66
C GLU A 246 17.11 -6.44 -14.00
N PHE A 247 17.13 -5.69 -15.10
CA PHE A 247 17.41 -6.20 -16.43
C PHE A 247 18.28 -5.21 -17.22
N ILE A 248 18.94 -5.70 -18.26
CA ILE A 248 19.78 -4.88 -19.14
C ILE A 248 18.97 -4.55 -20.38
N PHE A 249 19.04 -3.32 -20.86
CA PHE A 249 18.48 -2.98 -22.15
C PHE A 249 19.36 -2.05 -22.98
N CYS A 250 19.11 -2.06 -24.28
CA CYS A 250 19.79 -1.21 -25.23
C CYS A 250 18.91 -0.89 -26.44
N SER A 251 18.97 0.36 -26.92
CA SER A 251 18.33 0.75 -28.17
C SER A 251 19.10 0.23 -29.39
N GLU A 252 18.37 -0.32 -30.36
CA GLU A 252 18.92 -0.85 -31.59
C GLU A 252 19.45 0.28 -32.50
N GLY A 253 20.61 0.02 -33.08
CA GLY A 253 21.34 0.91 -33.98
C GLY A 253 22.82 0.88 -33.61
N TYR A 254 23.68 0.43 -34.51
CA TYR A 254 25.11 0.63 -34.35
C TYR A 254 25.40 2.15 -34.24
N PRO A 255 26.18 2.63 -33.25
CA PRO A 255 27.04 1.90 -32.30
C PRO A 255 26.43 1.69 -30.89
N TYR A 256 25.12 1.82 -30.69
CA TYR A 256 24.50 1.96 -29.37
C TYR A 256 24.51 0.70 -28.51
N LEU A 257 24.73 -0.49 -29.09
CA LEU A 257 24.98 -1.74 -28.35
C LEU A 257 26.21 -1.69 -27.42
N THR A 258 26.98 -0.60 -27.34
CA THR A 258 28.09 -0.46 -26.39
C THR A 258 27.73 0.21 -25.08
N ASP A 259 26.55 0.83 -24.98
CA ASP A 259 26.11 1.58 -23.80
C ASP A 259 24.83 0.96 -23.21
N PRO A 260 24.93 -0.22 -22.57
CA PRO A 260 23.79 -0.86 -21.94
C PRO A 260 23.35 -0.09 -20.69
N GLU A 261 22.04 0.07 -20.53
CA GLU A 261 21.43 0.59 -19.32
C GLU A 261 20.87 -0.56 -18.48
N VAL A 262 20.92 -0.40 -17.15
CA VAL A 262 20.28 -1.30 -16.21
C VAL A 262 19.02 -0.61 -15.70
N ALA A 263 17.89 -1.30 -15.75
CA ALA A 263 16.61 -0.82 -15.24
C ALA A 263 15.94 -1.87 -14.36
N ASP A 264 15.05 -1.39 -13.49
CA ASP A 264 14.12 -2.23 -12.76
C ASP A 264 13.07 -2.81 -13.70
N ARG A 265 12.85 -4.12 -13.58
CA ARG A 265 11.90 -4.89 -14.37
C ARG A 265 10.48 -4.54 -14.01
N MET A 266 10.22 -4.29 -12.74
CA MET A 266 8.89 -3.97 -12.23
C MET A 266 8.82 -2.50 -11.84
N GLU A 267 7.90 -1.77 -12.44
CA GLU A 267 7.65 -0.35 -12.15
C GLU A 267 6.27 -0.15 -11.53
N ASP A 268 6.20 0.74 -10.54
CA ASP A 268 4.97 1.17 -9.88
C ASP A 268 4.35 2.42 -10.52
N HIS A 269 5.12 3.13 -11.36
CA HIS A 269 4.72 4.31 -12.10
C HIS A 269 5.24 4.29 -13.54
N PHE A 270 4.36 4.54 -14.51
CA PHE A 270 4.79 4.71 -15.90
C PHE A 270 3.83 5.64 -16.67
N SER A 271 4.32 6.16 -17.80
CA SER A 271 3.54 7.00 -18.71
C SER A 271 3.39 6.33 -20.07
N TYR A 272 2.18 6.38 -20.63
CA TYR A 272 1.84 5.86 -21.95
C TYR A 272 0.88 6.84 -22.64
N ASP A 273 1.28 7.41 -23.78
CA ASP A 273 0.57 8.54 -24.41
C ASP A 273 0.41 9.70 -23.39
N THR A 274 -0.63 10.51 -23.50
CA THR A 274 -1.01 11.52 -22.49
C THR A 274 -1.53 10.92 -21.16
N TRP A 275 -1.35 9.62 -20.88
CA TRP A 275 -1.84 8.96 -19.66
C TRP A 275 -0.68 8.49 -18.77
N ASN A 276 -0.82 8.73 -17.48
CA ASN A 276 0.09 8.28 -16.44
C ASN A 276 -0.61 7.22 -15.59
N TYR A 277 0.13 6.23 -15.10
CA TYR A 277 -0.37 5.12 -14.31
C TYR A 277 0.41 5.02 -13.01
N THR A 278 -0.25 4.61 -11.92
CA THR A 278 0.39 4.45 -10.61
C THR A 278 -0.36 3.43 -9.76
N LEU A 279 0.30 2.87 -8.75
CA LEU A 279 -0.37 2.17 -7.65
C LEU A 279 -0.73 3.13 -6.50
N ALA A 280 -1.85 2.83 -5.85
CA ALA A 280 -2.29 3.58 -4.68
C ALA A 280 -3.08 2.70 -3.70
N LEU A 281 -3.16 3.18 -2.46
CA LEU A 281 -4.10 2.67 -1.47
C LEU A 281 -5.40 3.47 -1.56
N ASP A 282 -6.50 2.83 -1.95
CA ASP A 282 -7.83 3.41 -2.01
C ASP A 282 -8.43 3.46 -0.59
N CYS A 283 -8.52 4.65 -0.02
CA CYS A 283 -9.00 4.87 1.35
C CYS A 283 -10.52 4.93 1.43
N MET A 284 -11.24 4.21 0.57
CA MET A 284 -12.70 4.09 0.68
C MET A 284 -13.07 3.41 2.00
N VAL A 285 -13.83 4.13 2.83
CA VAL A 285 -14.44 3.55 4.03
C VAL A 285 -15.71 2.85 3.58
N THR A 286 -15.79 1.54 3.83
CA THR A 286 -16.97 0.74 3.53
C THR A 286 -17.88 0.72 4.76
N ASP A 287 -19.15 1.10 4.54
CA ASP A 287 -20.21 0.98 5.54
C ASP A 287 -20.60 -0.49 5.77
#